data_AF-F9CWE0-F1
#
_entry.id   AF-F9CWE0-F1
#
_cell.length_a   1.000
_cell.length_b   1.000
_cell.length_c   1.000
_cell.angle_alpha   90.00
_cell.angle_beta   90.00
_cell.angle_gamma   90.00
#
_symmetry.space_group_name_H-M   'P 1'
#
loop_
_entity.id
_entity.type
_entity.pdbx_description
1 polymer ?
#
loop_
_entity_poly.entity_id
_entity_poly.type
_entity_poly.pdbx_seq_one_letter_code
_entity_poly.pdbx_strand_id
1 'polypeptide(L)'
;MDSDIIRTEILRVLNESGKIRGTELTSRVIKRVGNEKMVHREISLLVESGEVEKKMYSKSHIEYQIINISETVNNQLKGVHKEIEIIFEDIKEFKQIIEQNKLEFQERLRTIIHLIHIVQSIDGVMKLLSHYPTFKKDRMFSQITRKISDCWEGMMEIIVHQPEEEFLNEVIGNLRISQIGTESVN
;
A
#
# COMPACT_ATOMS: atom_id res chain seq x y z
N MET A 1 -20.02 21.44 -27.19
CA MET A 1 -20.66 20.35 -26.43
C MET A 1 -19.70 19.96 -25.33
N ASP A 2 -20.12 20.05 -24.07
CA ASP A 2 -19.18 20.05 -22.95
C ASP A 2 -18.56 18.67 -22.71
N SER A 3 -17.23 18.67 -22.54
CA SER A 3 -16.45 17.49 -22.12
C SER A 3 -17.04 16.89 -20.84
N ASP A 4 -17.49 17.73 -19.90
CA ASP A 4 -18.13 17.32 -18.65
C ASP A 4 -19.43 16.53 -18.86
N ILE A 5 -20.23 16.86 -19.88
CA ILE A 5 -21.47 16.14 -20.20
C ILE A 5 -21.14 14.73 -20.71
N ILE A 6 -20.13 14.62 -21.57
CA ILE A 6 -19.67 13.33 -22.10
C ILE A 6 -19.09 12.48 -20.98
N ARG A 7 -18.24 13.06 -20.14
CA ARG A 7 -17.66 12.40 -18.97
C ARG A 7 -18.73 11.89 -18.02
N THR A 8 -19.72 12.72 -17.69
CA THR A 8 -20.84 12.34 -16.81
C THR A 8 -21.64 11.19 -17.40
N GLU A 9 -21.92 11.21 -18.70
CA GLU A 9 -22.67 10.13 -19.36
C GLU A 9 -21.88 8.81 -19.40
N ILE A 10 -20.57 8.85 -19.63
CA ILE A 10 -19.70 7.66 -19.55
C ILE A 10 -19.78 7.04 -18.15
N LEU A 11 -19.59 7.85 -17.11
CA LEU A 11 -19.64 7.39 -15.72
C LEU A 11 -21.04 6.86 -15.36
N ARG A 12 -22.12 7.51 -15.82
CA ARG A 12 -23.49 7.02 -15.62
C ARG A 12 -23.68 5.62 -16.20
N VAL A 13 -23.30 5.41 -17.47
CA VAL A 13 -23.46 4.10 -18.14
C VAL A 13 -22.65 3.01 -17.45
N LEU A 14 -21.41 3.32 -17.03
CA LEU A 14 -20.57 2.37 -16.30
C LEU A 14 -21.13 2.06 -14.90
N ASN A 15 -21.68 3.07 -14.20
CA ASN A 15 -22.28 2.86 -12.89
C ASN A 15 -23.56 2.00 -12.97
N GLU A 16 -24.37 2.18 -14.01
CA GLU A 16 -25.59 1.38 -14.25
C GLU A 16 -25.28 -0.05 -14.70
N SER A 17 -24.27 -0.22 -15.55
CA SER A 17 -24.00 -1.50 -16.22
C SER A 17 -22.92 -2.33 -15.52
N GLY A 18 -22.17 -1.72 -14.59
CA GLY A 18 -20.94 -2.28 -14.04
C GLY A 18 -19.90 -2.45 -15.15
N LYS A 19 -19.41 -3.68 -15.30
CA LYS A 19 -18.46 -4.05 -16.35
C LYS A 19 -19.17 -4.20 -17.70
N ILE A 20 -18.70 -3.47 -18.72
CA ILE A 20 -19.34 -3.43 -20.04
C ILE A 20 -18.32 -3.48 -21.19
N ARG A 21 -18.75 -4.00 -22.34
CA ARG A 21 -17.96 -4.02 -23.57
C ARG A 21 -17.70 -2.61 -24.11
N GLY A 22 -16.49 -2.39 -24.61
CA GLY A 22 -16.08 -1.09 -25.17
C GLY A 22 -16.95 -0.59 -26.31
N THR A 23 -17.34 -1.49 -27.22
CA THR A 23 -18.25 -1.17 -28.33
C THR A 23 -19.65 -0.79 -27.83
N GLU A 24 -20.13 -1.47 -26.79
CA GLU A 24 -21.44 -1.21 -26.21
C GLU A 24 -21.46 0.10 -25.41
N LEU A 25 -20.47 0.34 -24.56
CA LEU A 25 -20.27 1.61 -23.85
C LEU A 25 -20.28 2.78 -24.83
N THR A 26 -19.43 2.70 -25.85
CA THR A 26 -19.28 3.75 -26.87
C THR A 26 -20.60 3.99 -27.60
N SER A 27 -21.30 2.94 -28.02
CA SER A 27 -22.60 3.06 -28.71
C SER A 27 -23.67 3.73 -27.83
N ARG A 28 -23.77 3.35 -26.55
CA ARG A 28 -24.78 3.93 -25.63
C ARG A 28 -24.51 5.40 -25.36
N VAL A 29 -23.24 5.75 -25.14
CA VAL A 29 -22.83 7.15 -24.91
C VAL A 29 -23.05 7.98 -26.19
N ILE A 30 -22.59 7.53 -27.36
CA ILE A 30 -22.80 8.26 -28.63
C ILE A 30 -24.28 8.47 -28.93
N LYS A 31 -25.16 7.50 -28.65
CA LYS A 31 -26.61 7.69 -28.86
C LYS A 31 -27.19 8.86 -28.05
N ARG A 32 -26.57 9.21 -26.92
CA ARG A 32 -26.99 10.31 -26.04
C ARG A 32 -26.27 11.62 -26.36
N VAL A 33 -24.99 11.55 -26.70
CA VAL A 33 -24.10 12.72 -26.78
C VAL A 33 -23.47 12.97 -28.16
N GLY A 34 -23.65 12.09 -29.14
CA GLY A 34 -23.39 12.32 -30.57
C GLY A 34 -21.93 12.48 -31.05
N ASN A 35 -20.96 12.81 -30.19
CA ASN A 35 -19.59 13.12 -30.59
C ASN A 35 -18.62 11.95 -30.35
N GLU A 36 -18.57 11.00 -31.28
CA GLU A 36 -17.75 9.77 -31.20
C GLU A 36 -16.27 10.03 -30.87
N LYS A 37 -15.63 10.96 -31.57
CA LYS A 37 -14.21 11.29 -31.35
C LYS A 37 -13.96 11.78 -29.93
N MET A 38 -14.84 12.63 -29.40
CA MET A 38 -14.74 13.11 -28.02
C MET A 38 -15.06 12.01 -27.01
N VAL A 39 -16.03 11.13 -27.28
CA VAL A 39 -16.34 10.00 -26.40
C VAL A 39 -15.11 9.10 -26.21
N HIS A 40 -14.44 8.72 -27.30
CA HIS A 40 -13.22 7.92 -27.20
C HIS A 40 -12.10 8.64 -26.45
N ARG A 41 -11.94 9.95 -26.69
CA ARG A 41 -10.96 10.77 -25.97
C ARG A 41 -11.24 10.79 -24.46
N GLU A 42 -12.49 11.04 -24.06
CA GLU A 42 -12.86 11.11 -22.64
C GLU A 42 -12.75 9.75 -21.94
N ILE A 43 -13.09 8.64 -22.63
CA ILE A 43 -12.83 7.29 -22.11
C ILE A 43 -11.33 7.09 -21.86
N SER A 44 -10.47 7.49 -22.79
CA SER A 44 -9.01 7.39 -22.59
C SER A 44 -8.53 8.24 -21.41
N LEU A 45 -9.02 9.48 -21.26
CA LEU A 45 -8.69 10.35 -20.13
C LEU A 45 -9.15 9.75 -18.79
N LEU A 46 -10.35 9.17 -18.76
CA LEU A 46 -10.87 8.47 -17.57
C LEU A 46 -10.00 7.26 -17.20
N VAL A 47 -9.51 6.52 -18.20
CA VAL A 47 -8.58 5.41 -17.99
C VAL A 47 -7.22 5.90 -17.50
N GLU A 48 -6.67 6.95 -18.11
CA GLU A 48 -5.40 7.56 -17.72
C GLU A 48 -5.45 8.12 -16.29
N SER A 49 -6.59 8.71 -15.91
CA SER A 49 -6.80 9.22 -14.54
C SER A 49 -7.02 8.13 -13.49
N GLY A 50 -7.24 6.87 -13.90
CA GLY A 50 -7.52 5.77 -12.98
C GLY A 50 -8.93 5.76 -12.38
N GLU A 51 -9.88 6.49 -12.97
CA GLU A 51 -11.31 6.42 -12.59
C GLU A 51 -12.03 5.26 -13.27
N VAL A 52 -11.51 4.80 -14.42
CA VAL A 52 -12.05 3.67 -15.19
C VAL A 52 -10.94 2.67 -15.48
N GLU A 53 -11.17 1.40 -15.19
CA GLU A 53 -10.27 0.32 -15.55
C GLU A 53 -10.58 -0.16 -16.96
N LYS A 54 -9.54 -0.34 -17.79
CA LYS A 54 -9.64 -0.95 -19.12
C LYS A 54 -9.01 -2.34 -19.10
N LYS A 55 -9.80 -3.39 -19.34
CA LYS A 55 -9.29 -4.77 -19.52
C LYS A 55 -9.32 -5.15 -21.00
N MET A 56 -8.16 -5.48 -21.54
CA MET A 56 -8.00 -5.90 -22.94
C MET A 56 -7.70 -7.39 -22.99
N TYR A 57 -8.65 -8.17 -23.51
CA TYR A 57 -8.47 -9.60 -23.79
C TYR A 57 -7.98 -9.83 -25.23
N SER A 58 -8.45 -8.99 -26.17
CA SER A 58 -7.99 -8.92 -27.54
C SER A 58 -8.31 -7.53 -28.13
N LYS A 59 -7.83 -7.22 -29.35
CA LYS A 59 -8.16 -5.95 -30.02
C LYS A 59 -9.67 -5.72 -30.20
N SER A 60 -10.45 -6.79 -30.34
CA SER A 60 -11.92 -6.74 -30.46
C SER A 60 -12.64 -6.94 -29.12
N HIS A 61 -11.93 -7.37 -28.08
CA HIS A 61 -12.47 -7.64 -26.74
C HIS A 61 -11.81 -6.75 -25.70
N ILE A 62 -12.44 -5.58 -25.51
CA ILE A 62 -12.09 -4.61 -24.49
C ILE A 62 -13.30 -4.40 -23.58
N GLU A 63 -13.06 -4.36 -22.29
CA GLU A 63 -14.06 -4.09 -21.25
C GLU A 63 -13.63 -2.90 -20.40
N TYR A 64 -14.63 -2.15 -19.92
CA TYR A 64 -14.47 -0.99 -19.06
C TYR A 64 -15.33 -1.13 -17.81
N GLN A 65 -14.83 -0.65 -16.68
CA GLN A 65 -15.56 -0.58 -15.41
C GLN A 65 -15.07 0.60 -14.56
N ILE A 66 -15.92 1.21 -13.74
CA ILE A 66 -15.48 2.21 -12.76
C ILE A 66 -14.56 1.54 -11.74
N ILE A 67 -13.46 2.22 -11.38
CA ILE A 67 -12.59 1.79 -10.29
C ILE A 67 -13.23 2.18 -8.96
N ASN A 68 -13.57 1.18 -8.14
CA ASN A 68 -13.95 1.42 -6.76
C ASN A 68 -12.69 1.73 -5.93
N ILE A 69 -12.32 3.00 -5.86
CA ILE A 69 -11.10 3.46 -5.17
C ILE A 69 -11.07 2.95 -3.72
N SER A 70 -12.21 2.92 -3.03
CA SER A 70 -12.27 2.41 -1.64
C SER A 70 -11.93 0.93 -1.56
N GLU A 71 -12.44 0.11 -2.48
CA GLU A 71 -12.14 -1.32 -2.52
C GLU A 71 -10.69 -1.59 -2.95
N THR A 72 -10.17 -0.83 -3.92
CA THR A 72 -8.77 -0.92 -4.34
C THR A 72 -7.82 -0.58 -3.21
N VAL A 73 -8.05 0.54 -2.50
CA VAL A 73 -7.27 0.95 -1.32
C VAL A 73 -7.35 -0.13 -0.24
N ASN A 74 -8.55 -0.63 0.06
CA ASN A 74 -8.72 -1.66 1.08
C ASN A 74 -7.94 -2.94 0.73
N ASN A 75 -8.03 -3.40 -0.51
CA ASN A 75 -7.30 -4.57 -0.98
C ASN A 75 -5.78 -4.39 -0.92
N GLN A 76 -5.26 -3.20 -1.23
CA GLN A 76 -3.84 -2.88 -1.09
C GLN A 76 -3.41 -2.89 0.37
N LEU A 77 -4.17 -2.24 1.26
CA LEU A 77 -3.87 -2.22 2.69
C LEU A 77 -3.99 -3.59 3.34
N LYS A 78 -4.83 -4.48 2.83
CA LYS A 78 -4.97 -5.86 3.33
C LYS A 78 -3.66 -6.65 3.24
N GLY A 79 -2.88 -6.43 2.18
CA GLY A 79 -1.55 -7.05 2.02
C GLY A 79 -0.60 -6.58 3.12
N VAL A 80 -0.46 -5.26 3.26
CA VAL A 80 0.38 -4.62 4.28
C VAL A 80 -0.04 -5.04 5.69
N HIS A 81 -1.34 -5.10 5.96
CA HIS A 81 -1.89 -5.57 7.24
C HIS A 81 -1.47 -7.00 7.53
N LYS A 82 -1.50 -7.90 6.55
CA LYS A 82 -1.07 -9.29 6.75
C LYS A 82 0.42 -9.36 7.06
N GLU A 83 1.24 -8.60 6.34
CA GLU A 83 2.69 -8.57 6.56
C GLU A 83 3.05 -8.07 7.96
N ILE A 84 2.46 -6.95 8.40
CA ILE A 84 2.76 -6.40 9.72
C ILE A 84 2.27 -7.30 10.87
N GLU A 85 1.17 -8.04 10.70
CA GLU A 85 0.73 -9.04 11.69
C GLU A 85 1.72 -10.21 11.79
N ILE A 86 2.27 -10.69 10.67
CA ILE A 86 3.31 -11.74 10.69
C ILE A 86 4.53 -11.24 11.46
N ILE A 87 5.01 -10.04 11.14
CA ILE A 87 6.18 -9.44 11.81
C ILE A 87 5.92 -9.25 13.30
N PHE A 88 4.71 -8.86 13.68
CA PHE A 88 4.34 -8.71 15.08
C PHE A 88 4.40 -10.05 15.84
N GLU A 89 3.92 -11.14 15.24
CA GLU A 89 4.05 -12.47 15.83
C GLU A 89 5.51 -12.95 15.85
N ASP A 90 6.31 -12.66 14.81
CA ASP A 90 7.75 -12.96 14.80
C ASP A 90 8.49 -12.25 15.96
N ILE A 91 8.13 -10.99 16.27
CA ILE A 91 8.68 -10.25 17.41
C ILE A 91 8.33 -10.94 18.73
N LYS A 92 7.09 -11.41 18.90
CA LYS A 92 6.67 -12.14 20.11
C LYS A 92 7.37 -13.47 20.26
N GLU A 93 7.49 -14.24 19.18
CA GLU A 93 8.20 -15.51 19.18
C GLU A 93 9.69 -15.29 19.53
N PHE A 94 10.30 -14.29 18.92
CA PHE A 94 11.68 -13.91 19.22
C PHE A 94 11.89 -13.54 20.69
N LYS A 95 10.97 -12.77 21.28
CA LYS A 95 10.99 -12.48 22.72
C LYS A 95 10.99 -13.76 23.58
N GLN A 96 10.12 -14.72 23.27
CA GLN A 96 10.05 -15.99 23.99
C GLN A 96 11.34 -16.83 23.84
N ILE A 97 11.97 -16.80 22.66
CA ILE A 97 13.22 -17.51 22.41
C ILE A 97 14.37 -16.89 23.22
N ILE A 98 14.42 -15.56 23.30
CA ILE A 98 15.42 -14.84 24.11
C ILE A 98 15.26 -15.18 25.59
N GLU A 99 14.03 -15.19 26.12
CA GLU A 99 13.75 -15.55 27.52
C GLU A 99 14.22 -16.97 27.89
N GLN A 100 14.30 -17.86 26.90
CA GLN A 100 14.84 -19.21 27.07
C GLN A 100 16.38 -19.28 27.02
N ASN A 101 17.08 -18.15 26.90
CA ASN A 101 18.53 -18.02 26.78
C ASN A 101 19.15 -18.90 25.68
N LYS A 102 18.42 -19.07 24.56
CA LYS A 102 18.83 -19.96 23.46
C LYS A 102 19.75 -19.31 22.43
N LEU A 103 19.97 -18.00 22.50
CA LEU A 103 20.62 -17.22 21.46
C LEU A 103 21.85 -16.48 21.98
N GLU A 104 22.90 -16.46 21.18
CA GLU A 104 24.09 -15.68 21.45
C GLU A 104 23.85 -14.18 21.21
N PHE A 105 24.67 -13.33 21.83
CA PHE A 105 24.56 -11.87 21.74
C PHE A 105 24.43 -11.37 20.29
N GLN A 106 25.29 -11.85 19.40
CA GLN A 106 25.32 -11.41 18.00
C GLN A 106 24.08 -11.85 17.22
N GLU A 107 23.48 -12.99 17.56
CA GLU A 107 22.24 -13.47 16.96
C GLU A 107 21.06 -12.60 17.40
N ARG A 108 21.02 -12.22 18.69
CA ARG A 108 20.01 -11.31 19.22
C ARG A 108 20.11 -9.93 18.57
N LEU A 109 21.32 -9.39 18.50
CA LEU A 109 21.61 -8.09 17.90
C LEU A 109 21.23 -8.04 16.41
N ARG A 110 21.64 -9.05 15.63
CA ARG A 110 21.32 -9.11 14.20
C ARG A 110 19.81 -9.19 13.97
N THR A 111 19.13 -10.04 14.73
CA THR A 111 17.69 -10.25 14.58
C THR A 111 16.90 -8.98 14.91
N ILE A 112 17.25 -8.29 16.01
CA ILE A 112 16.54 -7.05 16.36
C ILE A 112 16.76 -5.95 15.32
N ILE A 113 17.99 -5.79 14.81
CA ILE A 113 18.29 -4.81 13.74
C ILE A 113 17.48 -5.13 12.47
N HIS A 114 17.38 -6.42 12.12
CA HIS A 114 16.60 -6.85 10.97
C HIS A 114 15.11 -6.51 11.12
N LEU A 115 14.51 -6.84 12.26
CA LEU A 115 13.11 -6.54 12.56
C LEU A 115 12.85 -5.02 12.54
N ILE A 116 13.75 -4.22 13.09
CA ILE A 116 13.68 -2.76 13.06
C ILE A 116 13.62 -2.26 11.61
N HIS A 117 14.51 -2.71 10.72
CA HIS A 117 14.50 -2.27 9.33
C HIS A 117 13.21 -2.63 8.59
N ILE A 118 12.65 -3.82 8.85
CA ILE A 118 11.39 -4.23 8.24
C ILE A 118 10.26 -3.29 8.70
N VAL A 119 10.13 -3.07 10.01
CA VAL A 119 9.07 -2.21 10.56
C VAL A 119 9.24 -0.76 10.10
N GLN A 120 10.47 -0.25 10.00
CA GLN A 120 10.76 1.09 9.43
C GLN A 120 10.32 1.21 7.98
N SER A 121 10.57 0.18 7.16
CA SER A 121 10.16 0.18 5.76
C SER A 121 8.63 0.29 5.63
N ILE A 122 7.89 -0.52 6.40
CA ILE A 122 6.42 -0.49 6.41
C ILE A 122 5.90 0.86 6.92
N ASP A 123 6.47 1.38 8.01
CA ASP A 123 6.10 2.70 8.55
C ASP A 123 6.37 3.83 7.55
N GLY A 124 7.48 3.76 6.81
CA GLY A 124 7.80 4.68 5.71
C GLY A 124 6.73 4.67 4.62
N VAL A 125 6.31 3.48 4.16
CA VAL A 125 5.21 3.32 3.19
C VAL A 125 3.92 3.91 3.74
N MET A 126 3.56 3.61 4.98
CA MET A 126 2.35 4.13 5.61
C MET A 126 2.36 5.66 5.74
N LYS A 127 3.50 6.27 6.06
CA LYS A 127 3.69 7.72 6.06
C LYS A 127 3.47 8.32 4.68
N LEU A 128 4.01 7.72 3.63
CA LEU A 128 3.77 8.16 2.25
C LEU A 128 2.28 8.10 1.90
N LEU A 129 1.62 6.98 2.20
CA LEU A 129 0.19 6.78 1.97
C LEU A 129 -0.70 7.75 2.77
N SER A 130 -0.24 8.22 3.93
CA SER A 130 -0.99 9.16 4.79
C SER A 130 -1.30 10.51 4.13
N HIS A 131 -0.54 10.90 3.10
CA HIS A 131 -0.78 12.13 2.33
C HIS A 131 -2.03 12.03 1.44
N TYR A 132 -2.55 10.82 1.22
CA TYR A 132 -3.73 10.57 0.41
C TYR A 132 -4.96 10.34 1.31
N PRO A 133 -5.98 11.22 1.28
CA PRO A 133 -7.15 11.11 2.15
C PRO A 133 -7.92 9.79 2.01
N THR A 134 -7.89 9.18 0.83
CA THR A 134 -8.54 7.89 0.55
C THR A 134 -7.93 6.75 1.36
N PHE A 135 -6.60 6.71 1.47
CA PHE A 135 -5.89 5.76 2.33
C PHE A 135 -6.07 6.08 3.80
N LYS A 136 -5.85 7.34 4.20
CA LYS A 136 -5.90 7.75 5.62
C LYS A 136 -7.25 7.50 6.29
N LYS A 137 -8.36 7.57 5.53
CA LYS A 137 -9.71 7.32 6.02
C LYS A 137 -10.10 5.83 6.05
N ASP A 138 -9.34 4.96 5.39
CA ASP A 138 -9.62 3.52 5.41
C ASP A 138 -9.35 2.95 6.81
N ARG A 139 -10.22 2.04 7.27
CA ARG A 139 -10.10 1.42 8.59
C ARG A 139 -8.80 0.63 8.75
N MET A 140 -8.37 -0.10 7.71
CA MET A 140 -7.15 -0.90 7.76
C MET A 140 -5.91 -0.02 7.95
N PHE A 141 -5.93 1.21 7.45
CA PHE A 141 -4.83 2.15 7.64
C PHE A 141 -4.55 2.36 9.13
N SER A 142 -5.60 2.65 9.91
CA SER A 142 -5.48 2.84 11.36
C SER A 142 -5.03 1.57 12.10
N GLN A 143 -5.46 0.40 11.64
CA GLN A 143 -5.08 -0.89 12.22
C GLN A 143 -3.59 -1.17 12.00
N ILE A 144 -3.09 -0.93 10.78
CA ILE A 144 -1.67 -1.07 10.44
C ILE A 144 -0.82 -0.10 11.27
N THR A 145 -1.20 1.19 11.35
CA THR A 145 -0.48 2.18 12.14
C THR A 145 -0.39 1.79 13.63
N ARG A 146 -1.48 1.26 14.19
CA ARG A 146 -1.48 0.72 15.55
C ARG A 146 -0.53 -0.47 15.67
N LYS A 147 -0.59 -1.43 14.74
CA LYS A 147 0.26 -2.61 14.77
C LYS A 147 1.74 -2.30 14.62
N ILE A 148 2.10 -1.29 13.82
CA ILE A 148 3.47 -0.75 13.75
C ILE A 148 3.92 -0.26 15.14
N SER A 149 3.06 0.45 15.87
CA SER A 149 3.36 0.93 17.22
C SER A 149 3.54 -0.24 18.19
N ASP A 150 2.67 -1.25 18.13
CA ASP A 150 2.79 -2.48 18.93
C ASP A 150 4.11 -3.22 18.63
N CYS A 151 4.56 -3.27 17.37
CA CYS A 151 5.86 -3.83 16.98
C CYS A 151 7.03 -3.03 17.58
N TRP A 152 6.96 -1.70 17.54
CA TRP A 152 7.98 -0.84 18.16
C TRP A 152 8.08 -1.07 19.66
N GLU A 153 6.95 -1.12 20.35
CA GLU A 153 6.89 -1.42 21.77
C GLU A 153 7.50 -2.79 22.09
N GLY A 154 7.14 -3.83 21.33
CA GLY A 154 7.69 -5.17 21.51
C GLY A 154 9.20 -5.24 21.31
N MET A 155 9.72 -4.59 20.26
CA MET A 155 11.18 -4.52 20.03
C MET A 155 11.90 -3.72 21.12
N MET A 156 11.34 -2.60 21.56
CA MET A 156 11.92 -1.81 22.66
C MET A 156 11.95 -2.58 23.96
N GLU A 157 10.89 -3.34 24.26
CA GLU A 157 10.86 -4.21 25.43
C GLU A 157 11.99 -5.25 25.37
N ILE A 158 12.21 -5.89 24.21
CA ILE A 158 13.31 -6.84 24.02
C ILE A 158 14.66 -6.16 24.26
N ILE A 159 14.88 -4.96 23.70
CA ILE A 159 16.16 -4.24 23.80
C ILE A 159 16.46 -3.84 25.26
N VAL A 160 15.48 -3.29 25.98
CA VAL A 160 15.66 -2.77 27.34
C VAL A 160 15.93 -3.89 28.36
N HIS A 161 15.43 -5.10 28.10
CA HIS A 161 15.61 -6.25 28.99
C HIS A 161 16.86 -7.09 28.64
N GLN A 162 17.72 -6.62 27.73
CA GLN A 162 18.98 -7.33 27.47
C GLN A 162 19.93 -7.23 28.67
N PRO A 163 20.68 -8.31 28.98
CA PRO A 163 21.58 -8.31 30.13
C PRO A 163 22.84 -7.45 29.90
N GLU A 164 23.23 -7.21 28.65
CA GLU A 164 24.40 -6.39 28.31
C GLU A 164 24.06 -4.89 28.28
N GLU A 165 24.77 -4.09 29.09
CA GLU A 165 24.59 -2.62 29.15
C GLU A 165 24.81 -1.93 27.80
N GLU A 166 25.66 -2.50 26.94
CA GLU A 166 26.01 -1.93 25.64
C GLU A 166 25.05 -2.33 24.50
N PHE A 167 24.11 -3.25 24.72
CA PHE A 167 23.26 -3.77 23.65
C PHE A 167 22.47 -2.66 22.92
N LEU A 168 21.87 -1.73 23.68
CA LEU A 168 21.17 -0.59 23.10
C LEU A 168 22.10 0.29 22.25
N ASN A 169 23.34 0.52 22.71
CA ASN A 169 24.32 1.32 21.98
C ASN A 169 24.71 0.66 20.67
N GLU A 170 24.88 -0.66 20.67
CA GLU A 170 25.16 -1.45 19.46
C GLU A 170 23.99 -1.40 18.47
N VAL A 171 22.75 -1.53 18.94
CA VAL A 171 21.56 -1.36 18.09
C VAL A 171 21.57 0.04 17.44
N ILE A 172 21.73 1.10 18.22
CA ILE A 172 21.75 2.48 17.71
C ILE A 172 22.91 2.70 16.73
N GLY A 173 24.10 2.18 17.05
CA GLY A 173 25.29 2.28 16.21
C GLY A 173 25.06 1.68 14.83
N ASN A 174 24.50 0.48 14.77
CA ASN A 174 24.21 -0.21 13.51
C ASN A 174 23.14 0.50 12.67
N LEU A 175 22.11 1.07 13.30
CA LEU A 175 21.09 1.84 12.59
C LEU A 175 21.63 3.14 11.99
N ARG A 176 22.64 3.77 12.63
CA ARG A 176 23.31 4.97 12.10
C ARG A 176 24.25 4.67 10.93
N ILE A 177 24.98 3.56 10.98
CA ILE A 177 25.88 3.15 9.88
C ILE A 177 25.10 2.94 8.57
N SER A 178 23.88 2.41 8.67
CA SER A 178 22.95 2.26 7.54
C SER A 178 22.58 3.61 6.88
N GLN A 179 22.57 4.72 7.64
CA GLN A 179 22.26 6.07 7.12
C GLN A 179 23.46 6.79 6.50
N ILE A 180 24.69 6.42 6.86
CA ILE A 180 25.92 7.10 6.40
C ILE A 180 26.47 6.46 5.11
N GLY A 181 25.99 5.28 4.72
CA GLY A 181 26.41 4.56 3.50
C GLY A 181 25.98 5.18 2.16
N THR A 182 25.38 6.38 2.13
CA THR A 182 25.00 7.10 0.90
C THR A 182 25.94 8.27 0.57
N GLU A 183 27.22 8.19 0.92
CA GLU A 183 28.23 9.12 0.38
C GLU A 183 28.37 8.90 -1.14
N SER A 184 27.60 9.69 -1.88
CA SER A 184 27.85 10.19 -3.24
C SER A 184 28.70 9.31 -4.16
N VAL A 185 28.05 8.46 -4.95
CA VAL A 185 28.60 8.08 -6.25
C VAL A 185 28.24 9.23 -7.21
N ASN A 186 29.15 10.22 -7.29
CA ASN A 186 29.18 11.20 -8.38
C ASN A 186 29.71 10.55 -9.66
#